data_AF-A0AAN9TXJ4-F1
#
_entry.id   AF-A0AAN9TXJ4-F1
#
_cell.length_a   1.000
_cell.length_b   1.000
_cell.length_c   1.000
_cell.angle_alpha   90.00
_cell.angle_beta   90.00
_cell.angle_gamma   90.00
#
_symmetry.space_group_name_H-M   'P 1'
#
loop_
_entity.id
_entity.type
_entity.pdbx_description
1 polymer ?
#
loop_
_entity_poly.entity_id
_entity_poly.type
_entity_poly.pdbx_seq_one_letter_code
_entity_poly.pdbx_strand_id
1 'polypeptide(L)'
;MTDFEKAIINACQGVYPDVSVSCCFFHLGQSVNRHVQQEDLQIAYNDPVDRSINVFTHMILSLAYVPVAHTPSLHLPQTRSSSYSSTNPPLL
;
A
#
# COMPACT_ATOMS: atom_id res chain seq x y z
N MET A 1 2.80 -4.60 13.29
CA MET A 1 2.11 -3.68 12.37
C MET A 1 3.14 -2.74 11.79
N THR A 2 3.21 -2.61 10.47
CA THR A 2 4.29 -1.87 9.78
C THR A 2 3.74 -0.86 8.78
N ASP A 3 4.58 0.03 8.26
CA ASP A 3 4.26 0.83 7.06
C ASP A 3 4.17 -0.08 5.80
N PHE A 4 4.05 0.54 4.61
CA PHE A 4 3.89 -0.17 3.34
C PHE A 4 5.21 -0.38 2.59
N GLU A 5 6.37 -0.17 3.22
CA GLU A 5 7.65 -0.34 2.55
C GLU A 5 7.99 -1.84 2.39
N LYS A 6 8.36 -2.23 1.17
CA LYS A 6 8.73 -3.64 0.89
C LYS A 6 9.95 -4.09 1.70
N ALA A 7 10.88 -3.17 1.99
CA ALA A 7 12.09 -3.49 2.73
C ALA A 7 11.77 -4.03 4.14
N ILE A 8 10.89 -3.34 4.88
CA ILE A 8 10.51 -3.77 6.24
C ILE A 8 9.63 -5.02 6.21
N ILE A 9 8.71 -5.14 5.25
CA ILE A 9 7.88 -6.35 5.10
C ILE A 9 8.76 -7.58 4.87
N ASN A 10 9.73 -7.49 3.94
CA ASN A 10 10.65 -8.58 3.63
C ASN A 10 11.58 -8.90 4.82
N ALA A 11 12.09 -7.88 5.50
CA ALA A 11 12.92 -8.06 6.70
C ALA A 11 12.15 -8.78 7.81
N CYS A 12 10.90 -8.38 8.08
CA CYS A 12 10.04 -9.04 9.05
C CYS A 12 9.79 -10.51 8.69
N GLN A 13 9.49 -10.81 7.42
CA GLN A 13 9.28 -12.19 6.96
C GLN A 13 10.56 -13.04 7.02
N GLY A 14 11.73 -12.43 6.82
CA GLY A 14 13.01 -13.12 6.93
C GLY A 14 13.37 -13.52 8.37
N VAL A 15 12.98 -12.71 9.35
CA VAL A 15 13.28 -12.96 10.78
C VAL A 15 12.16 -13.76 11.46
N TYR A 16 10.90 -13.51 11.09
CA TYR A 16 9.71 -14.11 11.70
C TYR A 16 8.81 -14.73 10.61
N PRO A 17 9.20 -15.87 10.01
CA PRO A 17 8.52 -16.44 8.86
C PRO A 17 7.07 -16.87 9.13
N ASP A 18 6.77 -17.27 10.37
CA ASP A 18 5.44 -17.76 10.77
C ASP A 18 4.51 -16.63 11.25
N VAL A 19 5.00 -15.39 11.32
CA VAL A 19 4.21 -14.25 11.78
C VAL A 19 3.52 -13.58 10.60
N SER A 20 2.20 -13.43 10.68
CA SER A 20 1.44 -12.62 9.73
C SER A 20 1.83 -11.15 9.85
N VAL A 21 2.43 -10.60 8.80
CA VAL A 21 2.72 -9.16 8.72
C VAL A 21 1.47 -8.42 8.27
N SER A 22 0.98 -7.49 9.10
CA SER A 22 -0.12 -6.58 8.76
C SER A 22 0.39 -5.15 8.61
N CYS A 23 0.02 -4.50 7.51
CA CYS A 23 0.27 -3.08 7.29
C CYS A 23 -0.69 -2.22 8.12
N CYS A 24 -0.26 -0.99 8.45
CA CYS A 24 -0.99 -0.06 9.30
C CYS A 24 -1.91 0.86 8.49
N PHE A 25 -3.21 0.89 8.79
CA PHE A 25 -4.14 1.82 8.15
C PHE A 25 -3.74 3.30 8.31
N PHE A 26 -3.16 3.68 9.45
CA PHE A 26 -2.67 5.03 9.68
C PHE A 26 -1.55 5.40 8.69
N HIS A 27 -0.57 4.51 8.48
CA HIS A 27 0.49 4.72 7.49
C HIS A 27 -0.03 4.71 6.06
N LEU A 28 -1.10 3.96 5.76
CA LEU A 28 -1.79 4.03 4.47
C LEU A 28 -2.34 5.44 4.24
N GLY A 29 -3.06 5.98 5.23
CA GLY A 29 -3.60 7.34 5.20
C GLY A 29 -2.51 8.39 5.00
N GLN A 30 -1.38 8.27 5.69
CA GLN A 30 -0.24 9.16 5.48
C GLN A 30 0.33 9.07 4.06
N SER A 31 0.46 7.85 3.52
CA SER A 31 0.99 7.65 2.17
C SER A 31 0.08 8.27 1.10
N VAL A 32 -1.24 8.10 1.24
CA VAL A 32 -2.19 8.73 0.32
C VAL A 32 -2.17 10.25 0.45
N ASN A 33 -2.07 10.80 1.66
CA ASN A 33 -1.94 12.25 1.85
C ASN A 33 -0.68 12.83 1.20
N ARG A 34 0.45 12.10 1.21
CA ARG A 34 1.65 12.52 0.46
C ARG A 34 1.38 12.60 -1.04
N HIS A 35 0.63 11.65 -1.61
CA HIS A 35 0.25 11.73 -3.01
C HIS A 35 -0.67 12.91 -3.31
N VAL A 36 -1.65 13.19 -2.45
CA VAL A 36 -2.50 14.40 -2.58
C VAL A 36 -1.66 15.67 -2.62
N GLN A 37 -0.58 15.74 -1.84
CA GLN A 37 0.35 16.87 -1.85
C GLN A 37 1.24 16.90 -3.10
N GLN A 38 1.76 15.75 -3.53
CA GLN A 38 2.63 15.64 -4.71
C GLN A 38 1.93 15.99 -6.02
N GLU A 39 0.63 15.75 -6.10
CA GLU A 39 -0.21 16.07 -7.26
C GLU A 39 -0.84 17.47 -7.17
N ASP A 40 -0.39 18.32 -6.24
CA ASP A 40 -0.90 19.68 -6.00
C ASP A 40 -2.42 19.76 -5.69
N LEU A 41 -3.02 18.65 -5.25
CA LEU A 41 -4.44 18.54 -4.94
C LEU A 41 -4.79 19.04 -3.52
N GLN A 42 -3.82 19.56 -2.76
CA GLN A 42 -4.03 19.93 -1.36
C GLN A 42 -5.10 21.02 -1.17
N ILE A 43 -5.19 21.98 -2.09
CA ILE A 43 -6.22 23.03 -2.04
C ILE A 43 -7.61 22.40 -2.26
N ALA A 44 -7.79 21.63 -3.33
CA ALA A 44 -9.05 20.97 -3.65
C ALA A 44 -9.46 19.95 -2.57
N TYR A 45 -8.51 19.25 -1.96
CA TYR A 45 -8.76 18.34 -0.84
C TYR A 45 -9.31 19.06 0.41
N ASN A 46 -8.87 20.30 0.65
CA ASN A 46 -9.28 21.10 1.81
C ASN A 46 -10.43 22.08 1.52
N ASP A 47 -10.97 22.10 0.31
CA ASP A 47 -12.09 22.95 -0.05
C ASP A 47 -13.31 22.59 0.84
N PRO A 48 -13.91 23.56 1.56
CA PRO A 48 -15.08 23.30 2.40
C PRO A 48 -16.40 23.21 1.62
N VAL A 49 -16.44 23.72 0.39
CA VAL A 49 -17.61 23.72 -0.50
C VAL A 49 -17.61 22.48 -1.38
N ASP A 50 -16.49 22.17 -2.04
CA ASP A 50 -16.33 20.96 -2.85
C ASP A 50 -15.49 19.90 -2.13
N ARG A 51 -16.16 18.91 -1.55
CA ARG A 51 -15.52 17.80 -0.83
C ARG A 51 -15.18 16.60 -1.72
N SER A 52 -15.34 16.68 -3.04
CA SER A 52 -15.19 15.54 -3.95
C SER A 52 -13.84 14.83 -3.81
N ILE A 53 -12.73 15.58 -3.87
CA ILE A 53 -11.37 15.03 -3.74
C ILE A 53 -11.18 14.38 -2.37
N ASN A 54 -11.62 15.03 -1.28
CA ASN A 54 -11.55 14.44 0.05
C ASN A 54 -12.33 13.12 0.13
N VAL A 55 -13.58 13.12 -0.33
CA VAL A 55 -14.45 11.93 -0.33
C VAL A 55 -13.82 10.80 -1.14
N PHE A 56 -13.33 11.06 -2.36
CA PHE A 56 -12.68 10.04 -3.18
C PHE A 56 -11.40 9.50 -2.55
N THR A 57 -10.57 10.35 -1.94
CA THR A 57 -9.39 9.92 -1.17
C THR A 57 -9.80 8.96 -0.05
N HIS A 58 -10.86 9.28 0.71
CA HIS A 58 -11.35 8.40 1.77
C HIS A 58 -12.01 7.12 1.23
N MET A 59 -12.67 7.16 0.07
CA MET A 59 -13.18 5.97 -0.61
C MET A 59 -12.04 5.02 -0.99
N ILE A 60 -10.92 5.54 -1.50
CA ILE A 60 -9.73 4.73 -1.80
C ILE A 60 -9.19 4.08 -0.52
N LEU A 61 -9.06 4.84 0.57
CA LEU A 61 -8.63 4.29 1.86
C LEU A 61 -9.59 3.21 2.38
N SER A 62 -10.90 3.37 2.16
CA SER A 62 -11.92 2.41 2.60
C SER A 62 -11.78 1.03 1.95
N LEU A 63 -11.11 0.93 0.79
CA LEU A 63 -10.84 -0.35 0.13
C LEU A 63 -10.03 -1.31 1.00
N ALA A 64 -9.28 -0.81 1.99
CA ALA A 64 -8.57 -1.64 2.97
C ALA A 64 -9.51 -2.54 3.80
N TYR A 65 -10.80 -2.21 3.87
CA TYR A 65 -11.82 -2.97 4.61
C TYR A 65 -12.76 -3.78 3.70
N VAL A 66 -12.59 -3.70 2.39
CA VAL A 66 -13.42 -4.47 1.44
C VAL A 66 -12.79 -5.87 1.28
N PRO A 67 -13.54 -6.96 1.55
CA PRO A 67 -13.03 -8.30 1.31
C PRO A 67 -12.68 -8.50 -0.16
N VAL A 68 -11.58 -9.22 -0.43
CA VAL A 68 -11.08 -9.48 -1.79
C VAL A 68 -12.14 -10.14 -2.69
N ALA A 69 -13.04 -10.96 -2.11
CA ALA A 69 -14.14 -11.59 -2.84
C ALA A 69 -15.15 -10.59 -3.44
N HIS A 70 -15.20 -9.36 -2.92
CA HIS A 70 -16.12 -8.30 -3.33
C HIS A 70 -15.44 -7.16 -4.10
N THR A 71 -14.10 -7.20 -4.22
CA THR A 71 -13.41 -6.28 -5.12
C THR A 71 -13.55 -6.82 -6.54
N PRO A 72 -14.27 -6.14 -7.47
CA PRO A 72 -14.22 -6.52 -8.88
C PRO A 72 -12.76 -6.53 -9.28
N SER A 73 -12.33 -7.57 -10.02
CA SER A 73 -10.94 -7.82 -10.37
C SER A 73 -10.33 -6.61 -11.09
N LEU A 74 -9.82 -5.67 -10.29
CA LEU A 74 -9.04 -4.54 -10.72
C LEU A 74 -7.77 -5.19 -11.26
N HIS A 75 -7.65 -5.27 -12.58
CA HIS A 75 -6.45 -5.76 -13.24
C HIS A 75 -5.31 -4.78 -12.95
N LEU A 76 -4.75 -4.86 -11.74
CA LEU A 76 -3.41 -4.39 -11.48
C LEU A 76 -2.51 -5.20 -12.41
N PRO A 77 -1.64 -4.57 -13.21
CA PRO A 77 -0.63 -5.30 -13.95
C PRO A 77 0.11 -6.15 -12.93
N GLN A 78 -0.03 -7.47 -13.03
CA GLN A 78 0.79 -8.38 -12.24
C GLN A 78 2.23 -8.05 -12.62
N THR A 79 2.95 -7.32 -11.76
CA THR A 79 4.39 -7.23 -11.88
C THR A 79 4.88 -8.66 -11.67
N ARG A 80 5.15 -9.31 -12.81
CA ARG A 80 5.71 -10.64 -12.98
C ARG A 80 6.53 -11.02 -11.76
N SER A 81 6.03 -11.98 -10.99
CA SER A 81 6.84 -12.72 -10.03
C SER A 81 7.95 -13.38 -10.84
N SER A 82 9.11 -12.73 -10.93
CA SER A 82 10.33 -13.38 -11.38
C SER A 82 10.66 -14.38 -10.29
N SER A 83 10.42 -15.64 -10.61
CA SER A 83 10.80 -16.83 -9.86
C SER A 83 12.18 -16.64 -9.21
N TYR A 84 12.20 -16.73 -7.89
CA TYR A 84 13.40 -16.91 -7.09
C TYR A 84 14.01 -18.26 -7.50
N SER A 85 15.05 -18.25 -8.35
CA SER A 85 15.86 -19.42 -8.60
C SER A 85 17.08 -19.34 -7.69
N SER A 86 17.12 -20.22 -6.70
CA SER A 86 18.21 -20.37 -5.75
C SER A 86 19.47 -20.88 -6.46
N THR A 87 20.45 -20.00 -6.65
CA THR A 87 21.87 -20.38 -6.67
C THR A 87 22.69 -19.26 -6.03
N ASN A 88 23.01 -19.39 -4.73
CA ASN A 88 24.05 -18.61 -4.07
C ASN A 88 25.43 -19.03 -4.61
N PRO A 89 26.33 -18.10 -4.98
CA PRO A 89 27.76 -18.37 -4.98
C PRO A 89 28.36 -18.14 -3.58
N PRO A 90 29.45 -18.84 -3.21
CA PRO A 90 30.11 -18.65 -1.92
C PRO A 90 30.84 -17.30 -1.89
N LEU A 91 30.68 -16.57 -0.79
CA LEU A 91 31.52 -15.41 -0.49
C LEU A 91 32.89 -15.93 -0.02
N LEU A 92 33.93 -15.57 -0.77
CA LEU A 92 35.32 -15.47 -0.30
C LEU A 92 35.53 -14.07 0.30
#